data_AF-F3GLX1-F1
#
_entry.id   AF-F3GLX1-F1
#
_cell.length_a   1.000
_cell.length_b   1.000
_cell.length_c   1.000
_cell.angle_alpha   90.00
_cell.angle_beta   90.00
_cell.angle_gamma   90.00
#
_symmetry.space_group_name_H-M   'P 1'
#
loop_
_entity.id
_entity.type
_entity.pdbx_description
1 polymer ?
#
loop_
_entity_poly.entity_id
_entity_poly.type
_entity_poly.pdbx_seq_one_letter_code
_entity_poly.pdbx_strand_id
1 'polypeptide(L)'
;RHNIISFSGAYHGMTHGALALTGNTGPKNAVANLMPGVQFLPYPHEYRCPLGIGGEAGTEALSYYFTQFIEDVESGVSLPAAVILEAVQGEGGVNPAPAAWLRQIREVTRKHGILLILDEVQAGFGRTGKMFAFE
;
A
#
# COMPACT_ATOMS: atom_id res chain seq x y z
N ARG A 1 -9.90 4.30 15.94
CA ARG A 1 -8.98 3.57 15.04
C ARG A 1 -7.74 4.45 14.88
N HIS A 2 -6.52 3.91 15.00
CA HIS A 2 -5.28 4.72 14.94
C HIS A 2 -4.19 4.13 14.02
N ASN A 3 -4.23 2.83 13.72
CA ASN A 3 -3.23 2.21 12.85
C ASN A 3 -3.36 2.64 11.38
N ILE A 4 -2.25 2.60 10.65
CA ILE A 4 -2.19 2.87 9.21
C ILE A 4 -1.56 1.66 8.53
N ILE A 5 -2.14 1.22 7.41
CA ILE A 5 -1.52 0.22 6.54
C ILE A 5 -0.79 0.94 5.41
N SER A 6 0.46 0.55 5.17
CA SER A 6 1.28 0.91 4.01
C SER A 6 1.78 -0.36 3.31
N PHE A 7 2.51 -0.21 2.22
CA PHE A 7 2.95 -1.35 1.40
C PHE A 7 4.46 -1.42 1.23
N SER A 8 4.97 -2.63 1.03
CA SER A 8 6.37 -2.87 0.68
C SER A 8 6.76 -2.05 -0.55
N GLY A 9 7.93 -1.40 -0.54
CA GLY A 9 8.41 -0.57 -1.65
C GLY A 9 7.83 0.85 -1.69
N ALA A 10 6.88 1.20 -0.82
CA ALA A 10 6.27 2.54 -0.83
C ALA A 10 7.26 3.64 -0.43
N TYR A 11 7.04 4.85 -0.93
CA TYR A 11 7.73 6.05 -0.46
C TYR A 11 6.72 7.18 -0.22
N HIS A 12 6.56 7.57 1.05
CA HIS A 12 5.59 8.59 1.46
C HIS A 12 6.25 9.84 2.06
N GLY A 13 7.58 9.94 1.94
CA GLY A 13 8.39 11.06 2.40
C GLY A 13 9.29 10.75 3.59
N MET A 14 9.85 11.82 4.16
CA MET A 14 11.01 11.76 5.07
C MET A 14 10.77 12.44 6.44
N THR A 15 9.58 12.98 6.69
CA THR A 15 9.21 13.43 8.05
C THR A 15 8.91 12.21 8.94
N HIS A 16 8.93 12.36 10.27
CA HIS A 16 8.84 11.22 11.19
C HIS A 16 7.67 10.25 10.92
N GLY A 17 6.49 10.78 10.62
CA GLY A 17 5.32 9.97 10.25
C GLY A 17 5.40 9.40 8.83
N ALA A 18 5.76 10.23 7.85
CA ALA A 18 5.95 9.83 6.47
C ALA A 18 7.00 8.71 6.30
N LEU A 19 8.13 8.85 7.00
CA LEU A 19 9.21 7.87 7.02
C LEU A 19 8.78 6.56 7.69
N ALA A 20 7.89 6.60 8.68
CA ALA A 20 7.29 5.40 9.24
C ALA A 20 6.48 4.62 8.19
N LEU A 21 5.78 5.33 7.30
CA LEU A 21 4.96 4.81 6.20
C LEU A 21 5.78 4.38 4.97
N THR A 22 6.98 4.93 4.78
CA THR A 22 7.92 4.49 3.72
C THR A 22 8.36 3.04 3.94
N GLY A 23 8.36 2.24 2.88
CA GLY A 23 8.72 0.81 2.89
C GLY A 23 10.22 0.55 2.72
N ASN A 24 11.00 1.52 2.22
CA ASN A 24 12.45 1.41 2.12
C ASN A 24 13.10 1.48 3.52
N THR A 25 13.83 0.43 3.90
CA THR A 25 14.47 0.32 5.21
C THR A 25 15.73 1.17 5.36
N GLY A 26 16.40 1.53 4.26
CA GLY A 26 17.66 2.29 4.29
C GLY A 26 17.55 3.60 5.09
N PRO A 27 16.64 4.51 4.70
CA PRO A 27 16.41 5.74 5.45
C PRO A 27 15.85 5.51 6.86
N LYS A 28 15.05 4.45 7.06
CA LYS A 28 14.43 4.13 8.36
C LYS A 28 15.44 3.70 9.40
N ASN A 29 16.47 2.95 8.99
CA ASN A 29 17.49 2.43 9.89
C ASN A 29 18.31 3.54 10.56
N ALA A 30 18.32 4.75 9.99
CA ALA A 30 18.98 5.91 10.58
C ALA A 30 18.16 6.61 11.67
N VAL A 31 16.86 6.28 11.82
CA VAL A 31 15.95 6.95 12.75
C VAL A 31 15.30 5.93 13.67
N ALA A 32 15.63 5.99 14.97
CA ALA A 32 15.01 5.14 15.97
C ALA A 32 13.58 5.60 16.30
N ASN A 33 12.72 4.66 16.70
CA ASN A 33 11.39 4.93 17.25
C ASN A 33 10.50 5.82 16.34
N LEU A 34 10.42 5.45 15.06
CA LEU A 34 9.44 6.03 14.13
C LEU A 34 8.00 5.88 14.66
N MET A 35 7.09 6.69 14.11
CA MET A 35 5.68 6.68 14.51
C MET A 35 5.13 5.25 14.59
N PRO A 36 4.57 4.82 15.73
CA PRO A 36 4.05 3.47 15.90
C PRO A 36 2.72 3.29 15.14
N GLY A 37 2.22 2.06 15.10
CA GLY A 37 0.92 1.77 14.51
C GLY A 37 0.91 1.69 12.99
N VAL A 38 2.08 1.52 12.36
CA VAL A 38 2.18 1.25 10.91
C VAL A 38 2.33 -0.26 10.69
N GLN A 39 1.51 -0.80 9.80
CA GLN A 39 1.64 -2.18 9.33
C GLN A 39 1.94 -2.19 7.84
N PHE A 40 2.82 -3.10 7.43
CA PHE A 40 3.23 -3.24 6.03
C PHE A 40 2.64 -4.52 5.43
N LEU A 41 1.98 -4.37 4.30
CA LEU A 41 1.54 -5.49 3.47
C LEU A 41 2.34 -5.56 2.16
N PRO A 42 2.41 -6.72 1.49
CA PRO A 42 3.10 -6.82 0.21
C PRO A 42 2.38 -6.02 -0.88
N TYR A 43 3.13 -5.31 -1.71
CA TYR A 43 2.63 -4.65 -2.92
C TYR A 43 2.62 -5.63 -4.11
N PRO A 44 1.61 -5.58 -5.01
CA PRO A 44 1.52 -6.48 -6.15
C PRO A 44 2.54 -6.12 -7.25
N HIS A 45 3.77 -6.57 -7.07
CA HIS A 45 4.81 -6.44 -8.07
C HIS A 45 4.67 -7.54 -9.14
N GLU A 46 4.51 -7.17 -10.41
CA GLU A 46 4.35 -8.14 -11.49
C GLU A 46 5.64 -8.95 -11.74
N TYR A 47 6.76 -8.28 -11.93
CA TYR A 47 8.06 -8.91 -12.21
C TYR A 47 8.68 -9.64 -10.99
N ARG A 48 8.54 -9.10 -9.78
CA ARG A 48 9.07 -9.69 -8.53
C ARG A 48 7.94 -9.93 -7.53
N CYS A 49 6.95 -10.73 -7.94
CA CYS A 49 5.80 -11.03 -7.10
C CYS A 49 6.25 -11.53 -5.73
N PRO A 50 5.80 -10.88 -4.62
CA PRO A 50 6.24 -11.25 -3.27
C PRO A 50 5.80 -12.65 -2.86
N LEU A 51 4.84 -13.24 -3.59
CA LEU A 51 4.34 -14.60 -3.39
C LEU A 51 5.03 -15.64 -4.31
N GLY A 52 5.89 -15.21 -5.24
CA GLY A 52 6.59 -16.09 -6.18
C GLY A 52 5.72 -16.70 -7.31
N ILE A 53 4.42 -16.44 -7.34
CA ILE A 53 3.49 -16.99 -8.35
C ILE A 53 3.26 -16.07 -9.56
N GLY A 54 3.32 -14.75 -9.38
CA GLY A 54 3.19 -13.76 -10.46
C GLY A 54 1.82 -13.70 -11.16
N GLY A 55 1.70 -12.78 -12.11
CA GLY A 55 0.53 -12.63 -12.97
C GLY A 55 -0.79 -12.38 -12.25
N GLU A 56 -1.88 -12.83 -12.89
CA GLU A 56 -3.24 -12.72 -12.35
C GLU A 56 -3.39 -13.49 -11.03
N ALA A 57 -2.85 -14.70 -10.93
CA ALA A 57 -2.90 -15.51 -9.71
C ALA A 57 -2.23 -14.79 -8.52
N GLY A 58 -1.09 -14.12 -8.75
CA GLY A 58 -0.42 -13.30 -7.75
C GLY A 58 -1.26 -12.10 -7.31
N THR A 59 -1.93 -11.46 -8.26
CA THR A 59 -2.84 -10.33 -8.01
C THR A 59 -4.04 -10.77 -7.18
N GLU A 60 -4.68 -11.89 -7.54
CA GLU A 60 -5.81 -12.46 -6.81
C GLU A 60 -5.41 -12.89 -5.40
N ALA A 61 -4.28 -13.58 -5.25
CA ALA A 61 -3.79 -14.01 -3.94
C ALA A 61 -3.49 -12.82 -3.01
N LEU A 62 -2.87 -11.75 -3.50
CA LEU A 62 -2.63 -10.55 -2.70
C LEU A 62 -3.91 -9.77 -2.38
N SER A 63 -4.88 -9.77 -3.30
CA SER A 63 -6.21 -9.18 -3.09
C SER A 63 -7.00 -9.93 -2.02
N TYR A 64 -6.97 -11.27 -2.08
CA TYR A 64 -7.55 -12.15 -1.07
C TYR A 64 -6.85 -11.97 0.27
N TYR A 65 -5.51 -11.97 0.30
CA TYR A 65 -4.73 -11.77 1.51
C TYR A 65 -5.07 -10.45 2.20
N PHE A 66 -5.15 -9.32 1.46
CA PHE A 66 -5.57 -8.04 2.03
C PHE A 66 -6.98 -8.12 2.64
N THR A 67 -7.91 -8.77 1.94
CA THR A 67 -9.28 -8.93 2.42
C THR A 67 -9.30 -9.73 3.73
N GLN A 68 -8.62 -10.87 3.79
CA GLN A 68 -8.53 -11.68 5.01
C GLN A 68 -7.83 -10.92 6.14
N PHE A 69 -6.79 -10.16 5.83
CA PHE A 69 -6.07 -9.35 6.83
C PHE A 69 -6.96 -8.29 7.51
N ILE A 70 -8.00 -7.81 6.82
CA ILE A 70 -8.96 -6.85 7.36
C ILE A 70 -10.19 -7.53 7.98
N GLU A 71 -10.67 -8.62 7.40
CA GLU A 71 -11.96 -9.23 7.72
C GLU A 71 -11.87 -10.40 8.71
N ASP A 72 -10.71 -11.03 8.82
CA ASP A 72 -10.49 -12.10 9.79
C ASP A 72 -10.31 -11.51 11.20
N VAL A 73 -11.20 -11.91 12.11
CA VAL A 73 -11.16 -11.52 13.52
C VAL A 73 -9.93 -12.04 14.25
N GLU A 74 -9.30 -13.10 13.73
CA GLU A 74 -8.06 -13.68 14.24
C GLU A 74 -6.81 -13.22 13.46
N SER A 75 -6.93 -12.23 12.56
CA SER A 75 -5.78 -11.65 11.83
C SER A 75 -4.73 -11.01 12.73
N GLY A 76 -5.05 -10.75 14.00
CA GLY A 76 -4.20 -10.06 14.96
C GLY A 76 -4.14 -8.55 14.76
N VAL A 77 -5.00 -7.99 13.89
CA VAL A 77 -4.99 -6.57 13.51
C VAL A 77 -6.33 -5.92 13.74
N SER A 78 -6.35 -4.86 14.56
CA SER A 78 -7.53 -4.02 14.69
C SER A 78 -7.76 -3.20 13.42
N LEU A 79 -9.02 -2.97 13.03
CA LEU A 79 -9.37 -2.13 11.88
C LEU A 79 -8.58 -0.81 11.85
N PRO A 80 -7.80 -0.55 10.78
CA PRO A 80 -6.98 0.64 10.67
C PRO A 80 -7.83 1.91 10.49
N ALA A 81 -7.23 3.06 10.77
CA ALA A 81 -7.78 4.36 10.42
C ALA A 81 -7.71 4.61 8.91
N ALA A 82 -6.58 4.24 8.29
CA ALA A 82 -6.34 4.46 6.87
C ALA A 82 -5.47 3.36 6.24
N VAL A 83 -5.59 3.23 4.92
CA VAL A 83 -4.65 2.57 4.02
C VAL A 83 -4.06 3.65 3.12
N ILE A 84 -2.75 3.71 3.02
CA ILE A 84 -2.03 4.61 2.10
C ILE A 84 -1.25 3.80 1.07
N LEU A 85 -1.32 4.18 -0.19
CA LEU A 85 -0.57 3.57 -1.28
C LEU A 85 -0.38 4.51 -2.46
N GLU A 86 0.59 4.23 -3.31
CA GLU A 86 0.77 4.84 -4.63
C GLU A 86 0.09 3.95 -5.68
N ALA A 87 -0.67 4.51 -6.63
CA ALA A 87 -1.26 3.70 -7.72
C ALA A 87 -0.18 3.19 -8.70
N VAL A 88 0.91 3.95 -8.82
CA VAL A 88 2.17 3.54 -9.45
C VAL A 88 3.26 3.92 -8.48
N GLN A 89 3.93 2.95 -7.85
CA GLN A 89 5.06 3.23 -6.96
C GLN A 89 6.21 3.82 -7.76
N GLY A 90 6.70 5.01 -7.41
CA GLY A 90 7.87 5.58 -8.10
C GLY A 90 9.18 5.06 -7.54
N GLU A 91 9.55 5.46 -6.32
CA GLU A 91 10.81 5.04 -5.67
C GLU A 91 10.87 3.54 -5.39
N GLY A 92 9.73 2.87 -5.31
CA GLY A 92 9.63 1.41 -5.21
C GLY A 92 10.10 0.65 -6.45
N GLY A 93 10.35 1.35 -7.57
CA GLY A 93 10.86 0.77 -8.81
C GLY A 93 9.94 0.94 -10.02
N VAL A 94 9.11 1.99 -10.05
CA VAL A 94 8.15 2.26 -11.14
C VAL A 94 7.20 1.07 -11.34
N ASN A 95 6.46 0.71 -10.28
CA ASN A 95 5.59 -0.47 -10.26
C ASN A 95 4.09 -0.07 -10.29
N PRO A 96 3.41 -0.22 -11.45
CA PRO A 96 1.96 -0.01 -11.53
C PRO A 96 1.21 -1.09 -10.77
N ALA A 97 0.26 -0.70 -9.92
CA ALA A 97 -0.64 -1.67 -9.32
C ALA A 97 -1.63 -2.21 -10.37
N PRO A 98 -1.93 -3.51 -10.36
CA PRO A 98 -3.05 -4.04 -11.14
C PRO A 98 -4.37 -3.36 -10.75
N ALA A 99 -5.15 -2.92 -11.74
CA ALA A 99 -6.41 -2.22 -11.49
C ALA A 99 -7.41 -3.05 -10.68
N ALA A 100 -7.42 -4.38 -10.87
CA ALA A 100 -8.26 -5.29 -10.09
C ALA A 100 -7.92 -5.25 -8.59
N TRP A 101 -6.63 -5.22 -8.26
CA TRP A 101 -6.16 -5.11 -6.88
C TRP A 101 -6.57 -3.77 -6.26
N LEU A 102 -6.35 -2.64 -6.95
CA LEU A 102 -6.77 -1.31 -6.46
C LEU A 102 -8.28 -1.23 -6.17
N ARG A 103 -9.10 -1.82 -7.05
CA ARG A 103 -10.55 -1.90 -6.86
C ARG A 103 -10.90 -2.73 -5.62
N GLN A 104 -10.24 -3.87 -5.41
CA GLN A 104 -10.45 -4.70 -4.22
C GLN A 104 -10.09 -3.93 -2.93
N ILE A 105 -8.94 -3.24 -2.91
CA ILE A 105 -8.55 -2.41 -1.76
C ILE A 105 -9.64 -1.36 -1.48
N ARG A 106 -10.15 -0.69 -2.52
CA ARG A 106 -11.20 0.33 -2.39
C ARG A 106 -12.53 -0.23 -1.89
N GLU A 107 -12.90 -1.44 -2.32
CA GLU A 107 -14.11 -2.12 -1.88
C GLU A 107 -14.04 -2.44 -0.39
N VAL A 108 -12.98 -3.12 0.05
CA VAL A 108 -12.78 -3.52 1.44
C VAL A 108 -12.65 -2.29 2.34
N THR A 109 -11.85 -1.29 1.96
CA THR A 109 -11.72 -0.05 2.76
C THR A 109 -13.06 0.69 2.89
N ARG A 110 -13.85 0.77 1.80
CA ARG A 110 -15.20 1.36 1.84
C ARG A 110 -16.14 0.58 2.77
N LYS A 111 -16.18 -0.75 2.65
CA LYS A 111 -17.04 -1.65 3.45
C LYS A 111 -16.84 -1.43 4.94
N HIS A 112 -15.58 -1.26 5.36
CA HIS A 112 -15.23 -1.14 6.78
C HIS A 112 -15.12 0.31 7.28
N GLY A 113 -15.33 1.32 6.43
CA GLY A 113 -15.17 2.73 6.79
C GLY A 113 -13.70 3.12 7.09
N ILE A 114 -12.76 2.48 6.40
CA ILE A 114 -11.33 2.78 6.43
C ILE A 114 -11.04 3.84 5.36
N LEU A 115 -10.25 4.86 5.69
CA LEU A 115 -9.82 5.84 4.68
C LEU A 115 -8.86 5.20 3.68
N LEU A 116 -9.05 5.46 2.40
CA LEU A 116 -8.07 5.12 1.36
C LEU A 116 -7.41 6.40 0.88
N ILE A 117 -6.09 6.49 1.07
CA ILE A 117 -5.25 7.61 0.65
C ILE A 117 -4.44 7.12 -0.55
N LEU A 118 -4.62 7.78 -1.69
CA LEU A 118 -3.77 7.56 -2.86
C LEU A 118 -2.72 8.66 -2.91
N ASP A 119 -1.47 8.29 -2.71
CA ASP A 119 -0.33 9.19 -2.79
C ASP A 119 0.04 9.40 -4.26
N GLU A 120 -0.24 10.60 -4.73
CA GLU A 120 -0.05 11.04 -6.11
C GLU A 120 1.11 12.04 -6.23
N VAL A 121 2.01 12.12 -5.23
CA VAL A 121 3.14 13.08 -5.25
C VAL A 121 3.98 12.96 -6.53
N GLN A 122 4.21 11.73 -7.02
CA GLN A 122 4.97 11.50 -8.25
C GLN A 122 4.09 11.31 -9.49
N ALA A 123 2.94 10.67 -9.33
CA ALA A 123 2.11 10.19 -10.43
C ALA A 123 1.00 11.18 -10.86
N GLY A 124 0.65 12.13 -10.00
CA GLY A 124 -0.37 13.13 -10.28
C GLY A 124 0.02 14.11 -11.39
N PHE A 125 -0.97 14.85 -11.87
CA PHE A 125 -0.81 15.90 -12.88
C PHE A 125 -0.24 15.41 -14.22
N GLY A 126 -0.73 14.27 -14.73
CA GLY A 126 -0.45 13.86 -16.11
C GLY A 126 0.67 12.85 -16.29
N ARG A 127 1.40 12.45 -15.23
CA ARG A 127 2.60 11.60 -15.37
C ARG A 127 2.31 10.27 -16.06
N THR A 128 1.15 9.68 -15.80
CA THR A 128 0.70 8.40 -16.37
C THR A 128 -0.17 8.57 -17.63
N GLY A 129 -0.30 9.79 -18.15
CA GLY A 129 -1.17 10.13 -19.29
C GLY A 129 -2.62 10.45 -18.88
N LYS A 130 -2.93 10.43 -17.58
CA LYS A 130 -4.21 10.81 -16.96
C LYS A 130 -3.96 11.87 -15.88
N MET A 131 -5.00 12.59 -15.44
CA MET A 131 -4.84 13.62 -14.42
C MET A 131 -4.33 13.02 -13.10
N PHE A 132 -4.85 11.84 -12.74
CA PHE A 132 -4.38 11.02 -11.64
C PHE A 132 -4.16 9.58 -12.12
N ALA A 133 -3.26 8.84 -11.47
CA ALA A 133 -2.90 7.50 -11.89
C ALA A 133 -3.97 6.43 -11.61
N PHE A 134 -4.92 6.72 -10.72
CA PHE A 134 -6.01 5.81 -10.38
C PHE A 134 -7.28 5.94 -11.23
N GLU A 135 -7.32 6.87 -12.20
CA GLU A 135 -8.46 7.08 -13.12
C GLU A 135 -8.66 5.91 -14.10
#